data_AF-A0A493TLS7-F1
#
_entry.id   AF-A0A493TLS7-F1
#
_cell.length_a   1.000
_cell.length_b   1.000
_cell.length_c   1.000
_cell.angle_alpha   90.00
_cell.angle_beta   90.00
_cell.angle_gamma   90.00
#
_symmetry.space_group_name_H-M   'P 1'
#
loop_
_entity.id
_entity.type
_entity.pdbx_description
1 polymer ?
#
loop_
_entity_poly.entity_id
_entity_poly.type
_entity_poly.pdbx_seq_one_letter_code
_entity_poly.pdbx_strand_id
1 'polypeptide(L)'
;MATPPPASARHLLPLSLGLFQGALLLFFALFATYDEPSAAATQEEDGTRAVEQLPNLFPLFQDIQVMLAVGLGLLLAFLPRYGLSALAHNFLLLNVSTQWALLLQGVRHGRLRLGLHNVLAAEFAAVTVLISVGAVLGRTSPCQLLAVAFCEVPVYLASEWLVVTQLGVRDVGGTITIHVFACYFGLGVSKALFGTERRPAHPKETPTPRSDLLALVGTLILWVFWPSFVAAPCQPGDAQHRAILNTFLALSAGAVTTVVASSLLESGGKLSLGHLQNGSLAGGVAIGALADVPITLAASLALGSLSSLVCLLGFRFLTPFLARRLALHDQCGIHNLHGLPGILGAVASVVAVLVASKDTKRCQLSHADGSGVGGLLLVLG
;
A
#
# COMPACT_ATOMS: atom_id res chain seq x y z
N MET A 1 -30.25 23.18 -14.22
CA MET A 1 -30.87 22.05 -13.50
C MET A 1 -30.16 20.78 -13.93
N ALA A 2 -29.52 20.05 -13.00
CA ALA A 2 -28.94 18.74 -13.31
C ALA A 2 -30.09 17.73 -13.44
N THR A 3 -30.12 16.98 -14.55
CA THR A 3 -31.05 15.87 -14.73
C THR A 3 -30.82 14.85 -13.61
N PRO A 4 -31.87 14.40 -12.88
CA PRO A 4 -31.69 13.37 -11.88
C PRO A 4 -31.13 12.10 -12.55
N PRO A 5 -30.23 11.37 -11.87
CA PRO A 5 -29.72 10.11 -12.41
C PRO A 5 -30.91 9.16 -12.68
N PRO A 6 -30.83 8.31 -13.73
CA PRO A 6 -31.89 7.38 -14.07
C PRO A 6 -32.25 6.53 -12.86
N ALA A 7 -33.55 6.25 -12.67
CA ALA A 7 -34.08 5.55 -11.49
C ALA A 7 -33.37 4.20 -11.22
N SER A 8 -32.86 3.52 -12.25
CA SER A 8 -32.07 2.28 -12.15
C SER A 8 -30.78 2.45 -11.35
N ALA A 9 -30.12 3.61 -11.42
CA ALA A 9 -28.86 3.86 -10.71
C ALA A 9 -29.05 4.02 -9.19
N ARG A 10 -30.25 4.42 -8.74
CA ARG A 10 -30.55 4.60 -7.31
C ARG A 10 -30.63 3.30 -6.53
N HIS A 11 -31.08 2.22 -7.18
CA HIS A 11 -31.25 0.91 -6.54
C HIS A 11 -30.05 -0.02 -6.76
N LEU A 12 -29.22 0.25 -7.76
CA LEU A 12 -28.10 -0.61 -8.11
C LEU A 12 -27.08 -0.75 -6.97
N LEU A 13 -26.67 0.35 -6.35
CA LEU A 13 -25.67 0.30 -5.27
C LEU A 13 -26.19 -0.47 -4.03
N PRO A 14 -27.38 -0.14 -3.47
CA PRO A 14 -27.94 -0.92 -2.36
C PRO A 14 -28.14 -2.39 -2.69
N LEU A 15 -28.61 -2.71 -3.90
CA LEU A 15 -28.81 -4.09 -4.34
C LEU A 15 -27.48 -4.84 -4.43
N SER A 16 -26.46 -4.26 -5.07
CA SER A 16 -25.14 -4.88 -5.18
C SER A 16 -24.51 -5.15 -3.82
N LEU A 17 -24.58 -4.18 -2.89
CA LEU A 17 -24.06 -4.35 -1.53
C LEU A 17 -24.88 -5.37 -0.73
N GLY A 18 -26.21 -5.36 -0.86
CA GLY A 18 -27.08 -6.32 -0.18
C GLY A 18 -26.84 -7.76 -0.64
N LEU A 19 -26.70 -7.97 -1.95
CA LEU A 19 -26.35 -9.28 -2.52
C LEU A 19 -24.96 -9.74 -2.06
N PHE A 20 -23.97 -8.85 -2.11
CA PHE A 20 -22.61 -9.14 -1.64
C PHE A 20 -22.59 -9.52 -0.16
N GLN A 21 -23.25 -8.74 0.70
CA GLN A 21 -23.32 -9.03 2.13
C GLN A 21 -24.07 -10.32 2.42
N GLY A 22 -25.17 -10.60 1.69
CA GLY A 22 -25.90 -11.86 1.81
C GLY A 22 -25.05 -13.08 1.45
N ALA A 23 -24.28 -13.00 0.37
CA ALA A 23 -23.36 -14.05 -0.04
C ALA A 23 -22.23 -14.26 1.00
N LEU A 24 -21.66 -13.18 1.53
CA LEU A 24 -20.66 -13.25 2.60
C LEU A 24 -21.21 -13.87 3.88
N LEU A 25 -22.41 -13.47 4.31
CA LEU A 25 -23.04 -14.04 5.50
C LEU A 25 -23.23 -15.54 5.36
N LEU A 26 -23.71 -16.00 4.20
CA LEU A 26 -23.84 -17.43 3.91
C LEU A 26 -22.48 -18.13 3.94
N PHE A 27 -21.46 -17.54 3.31
CA PHE A 27 -20.11 -18.09 3.31
C PHE A 27 -19.54 -18.21 4.73
N PHE A 28 -19.60 -17.14 5.53
CA PHE A 28 -19.08 -17.14 6.89
C PHE A 28 -19.82 -18.12 7.79
N ALA A 29 -21.15 -18.23 7.65
CA ALA A 29 -21.95 -19.17 8.43
C ALA A 29 -21.60 -20.64 8.14
N LEU A 30 -21.21 -20.97 6.91
CA LEU A 30 -20.94 -22.34 6.48
C LEU A 30 -19.46 -22.72 6.50
N PHE A 31 -18.57 -21.76 6.23
CA PHE A 31 -17.17 -22.01 5.92
C PHE A 31 -16.17 -21.19 6.76
N ALA A 32 -16.61 -20.38 7.71
CA ALA A 32 -15.71 -19.66 8.61
C ALA A 32 -15.82 -20.13 10.06
N THR A 33 -14.68 -20.23 10.74
CA THR A 33 -14.59 -20.40 12.20
C THR A 33 -13.50 -19.49 12.74
N TYR A 34 -13.52 -19.22 14.04
CA TYR A 34 -12.35 -18.64 14.69
C TYR A 34 -11.16 -19.58 14.57
N ASP A 35 -9.97 -18.98 14.59
CA ASP A 35 -8.72 -19.72 14.74
C ASP A 35 -8.59 -20.20 16.19
N GLU A 36 -9.37 -21.23 16.53
CA GLU A 36 -9.28 -21.93 17.81
C GLU A 36 -8.41 -23.19 17.66
N PRO A 37 -7.57 -23.51 18.66
CA PRO A 37 -6.81 -24.76 18.66
C PRO A 37 -7.77 -25.95 18.60
N SER A 38 -7.56 -26.85 17.64
CA SER A 38 -8.43 -28.02 17.46
C SER A 38 -8.37 -28.93 18.68
N ALA A 39 -9.53 -29.32 19.21
CA ALA A 39 -9.66 -30.29 20.30
C ALA A 39 -9.00 -31.68 20.04
N ALA A 40 -8.57 -31.96 18.80
CA ALA A 40 -7.91 -33.22 18.42
C ALA A 40 -6.38 -33.09 18.25
N ALA A 41 -5.79 -31.91 18.42
CA ALA A 41 -4.34 -31.74 18.39
C ALA A 41 -3.79 -31.79 19.82
N THR A 42 -2.96 -32.78 20.13
CA THR A 42 -2.09 -32.77 21.31
C THR A 42 -1.06 -31.65 21.20
N GLN A 43 -1.45 -30.38 21.33
CA GLN A 43 -0.53 -29.25 21.29
C GLN A 43 -1.04 -28.10 22.17
N GLU A 44 -0.62 -28.10 23.44
CA GLU A 44 -0.59 -26.88 24.26
C GLU A 44 0.22 -25.76 23.59
N GLU A 45 1.17 -26.07 22.70
CA GLU A 45 2.07 -25.08 22.07
C GLU A 45 1.39 -24.13 21.05
N ASP A 46 0.41 -24.58 20.26
CA ASP A 46 -0.12 -23.78 19.13
C ASP A 46 -1.20 -22.78 19.59
N GLY A 47 -2.08 -23.20 20.52
CA GLY A 47 -3.04 -22.30 21.18
C GLY A 47 -2.36 -21.27 22.08
N THR A 48 -1.27 -21.64 22.74
CA THR A 48 -0.48 -20.72 23.57
C THR A 48 0.22 -19.66 22.71
N ARG A 49 0.76 -20.02 21.54
CA ARG A 49 1.40 -19.08 20.60
C ARG A 49 0.46 -17.99 20.07
N ALA A 50 -0.76 -18.33 19.67
CA ALA A 50 -1.71 -17.33 19.17
C ALA A 50 -2.10 -16.30 20.27
N VAL A 51 -2.31 -16.77 21.50
CA VAL A 51 -2.60 -15.92 22.66
C VAL A 51 -1.39 -15.08 23.07
N GLU A 52 -0.18 -15.63 23.01
CA GLU A 52 1.07 -14.92 23.32
C GLU A 52 1.44 -13.86 22.27
N GLN A 53 1.04 -14.04 21.01
CA GLN A 53 1.32 -13.07 19.93
C GLN A 53 0.33 -11.90 19.88
N LEU A 54 -0.88 -12.06 20.44
CA LEU A 54 -1.93 -11.05 20.40
C LEU A 54 -1.49 -9.69 20.99
N PRO A 55 -0.82 -9.60 22.16
CA PRO A 55 -0.37 -8.32 22.70
C PRO A 55 0.63 -7.58 21.80
N ASN A 56 1.39 -8.31 20.98
CA ASN A 56 2.40 -7.73 20.08
C ASN A 56 1.79 -7.31 18.74
N LEU A 57 0.81 -8.06 18.21
CA LEU A 57 0.23 -7.82 16.89
C LEU A 57 -0.94 -6.85 16.92
N PHE A 58 -1.76 -6.86 17.98
CA PHE A 58 -2.95 -6.03 18.07
C PHE A 58 -2.66 -4.52 17.97
N PRO A 59 -1.62 -3.96 18.62
CA PRO A 59 -1.28 -2.54 18.44
C PRO A 59 -0.93 -2.19 16.98
N LEU A 60 -0.14 -3.03 16.31
CA LEU A 60 0.21 -2.82 14.90
C LEU A 60 -1.02 -2.89 13.99
N PHE A 61 -1.96 -3.78 14.30
CA PHE A 61 -3.25 -3.83 13.62
C PHE A 61 -4.06 -2.55 13.82
N GLN A 62 -4.14 -2.01 15.05
CA GLN A 62 -4.85 -0.76 15.30
C GLN A 62 -4.23 0.41 14.52
N ASP A 63 -2.90 0.48 14.46
CA ASP A 63 -2.18 1.49 13.69
C ASP A 63 -2.54 1.40 12.19
N ILE A 64 -2.53 0.20 11.61
CA ILE A 64 -2.92 -0.05 10.22
C ILE A 64 -4.38 0.36 9.98
N GLN A 65 -5.28 0.03 10.90
CA GLN A 65 -6.69 0.44 10.76
C GLN A 65 -6.84 1.96 10.74
N VAL A 66 -6.11 2.68 11.59
CA VAL A 66 -6.12 4.14 11.58
C VAL A 66 -5.53 4.68 10.26
N MET A 67 -4.47 4.06 9.73
CA MET A 67 -3.93 4.42 8.41
C MET A 67 -4.95 4.24 7.30
N LEU A 68 -5.62 3.08 7.21
CA LEU A 68 -6.50 2.76 6.09
C LEU A 68 -7.83 3.50 6.16
N ALA A 69 -8.47 3.53 7.33
CA ALA A 69 -9.78 4.14 7.48
C ALA A 69 -9.72 5.67 7.54
N VAL A 70 -8.75 6.21 8.28
CA VAL A 70 -8.66 7.66 8.55
C VAL A 70 -7.56 8.31 7.72
N GLY A 71 -6.32 7.81 7.81
CA GLY A 71 -5.16 8.41 7.14
C GLY A 71 -5.38 8.56 5.64
N LEU A 72 -5.63 7.45 4.94
CA LEU A 72 -5.84 7.42 3.50
C LEU A 72 -7.14 8.14 3.10
N GLY A 73 -8.22 7.94 3.84
CA GLY A 73 -9.49 8.63 3.59
C GLY A 73 -9.35 10.16 3.62
N LEU A 74 -8.61 10.68 4.62
CA LEU A 74 -8.33 12.11 4.74
C LEU A 74 -7.35 12.60 3.68
N LEU A 75 -6.28 11.86 3.36
CA LEU A 75 -5.33 12.20 2.30
C LEU A 75 -6.05 12.43 0.96
N LEU A 76 -7.01 11.57 0.62
CA LEU A 76 -7.81 11.66 -0.60
C LEU A 76 -8.83 12.82 -0.59
N ALA A 77 -8.98 13.52 0.54
CA ALA A 77 -9.94 14.62 0.69
C ALA A 77 -9.44 15.98 0.18
N PHE A 78 -8.29 16.02 -0.51
CA PHE A 78 -7.73 17.25 -1.09
C PHE A 78 -8.66 17.90 -2.13
N LEU A 79 -9.54 17.11 -2.77
CA LEU A 79 -10.57 17.60 -3.68
C LEU A 79 -11.71 18.30 -2.92
N PRO A 80 -11.84 19.64 -3.02
CA PRO A 80 -12.68 20.43 -2.11
C PRO A 80 -14.18 20.12 -2.19
N ARG A 81 -14.65 19.59 -3.33
CA ARG A 81 -16.07 19.22 -3.54
C ARG A 81 -16.30 17.71 -3.58
N TYR A 82 -15.26 16.91 -3.32
CA TYR A 82 -15.34 15.46 -3.32
C TYR A 82 -14.84 14.84 -2.01
N GLY A 83 -14.32 15.63 -1.06
CA GLY A 83 -13.73 15.11 0.19
C GLY A 83 -14.64 14.16 0.97
N LEU A 84 -15.92 14.50 1.17
CA LEU A 84 -16.86 13.59 1.86
C LEU A 84 -17.06 12.28 1.09
N SER A 85 -17.17 12.34 -0.23
CA SER A 85 -17.26 11.17 -1.08
C SER A 85 -15.96 10.34 -1.06
N ALA A 86 -14.80 10.99 -1.03
CA ALA A 86 -13.50 10.31 -0.90
C ALA A 86 -13.43 9.50 0.39
N LEU A 87 -13.78 10.11 1.54
CA LEU A 87 -13.83 9.40 2.83
C LEU A 87 -14.85 8.25 2.80
N ALA A 88 -16.07 8.50 2.34
CA ALA A 88 -17.13 7.50 2.34
C ALA A 88 -16.82 6.31 1.41
N HIS A 89 -16.28 6.59 0.21
CA HIS A 89 -15.88 5.55 -0.73
C HIS A 89 -14.66 4.79 -0.24
N ASN A 90 -13.67 5.46 0.37
CA ASN A 90 -12.51 4.80 0.99
C ASN A 90 -12.97 3.83 2.09
N PHE A 91 -13.85 4.28 2.98
CA PHE A 91 -14.38 3.43 4.05
C PHE A 91 -15.21 2.25 3.50
N LEU A 92 -16.05 2.49 2.50
CA LEU A 92 -16.81 1.43 1.83
C LEU A 92 -15.89 0.40 1.19
N LEU A 93 -14.90 0.85 0.41
CA LEU A 93 -13.98 -0.01 -0.32
C LEU A 93 -13.07 -0.80 0.62
N LEU A 94 -12.62 -0.21 1.72
CA LEU A 94 -11.87 -0.92 2.76
C LEU A 94 -12.68 -2.12 3.26
N ASN A 95 -13.90 -1.89 3.73
CA ASN A 95 -14.75 -2.95 4.30
C ASN A 95 -15.16 -4.01 3.27
N VAL A 96 -15.49 -3.61 2.04
CA VAL A 96 -15.86 -4.55 0.98
C VAL A 96 -14.66 -5.39 0.57
N SER A 97 -13.50 -4.76 0.33
CA SER A 97 -12.31 -5.45 -0.16
C SER A 97 -11.73 -6.38 0.89
N THR A 98 -11.71 -5.98 2.17
CA THR A 98 -11.28 -6.85 3.27
C THR A 98 -12.17 -8.09 3.38
N GLN A 99 -13.50 -7.94 3.39
CA GLN A 99 -14.40 -9.08 3.45
C GLN A 99 -14.30 -9.98 2.20
N TRP A 100 -14.11 -9.36 1.03
CA TRP A 100 -13.91 -10.10 -0.21
C TRP A 100 -12.61 -10.92 -0.20
N ALA A 101 -11.50 -10.33 0.26
CA ALA A 101 -10.24 -11.01 0.41
C ALA A 101 -10.31 -12.16 1.44
N LEU A 102 -11.00 -11.98 2.57
CA LEU A 102 -11.22 -13.06 3.56
C LEU A 102 -12.01 -14.24 2.96
N LEU A 103 -13.06 -13.96 2.18
CA LEU A 103 -13.80 -14.99 1.47
C LEU A 103 -12.89 -15.76 0.51
N LEU A 104 -12.10 -15.06 -0.30
CA LEU A 104 -11.17 -15.69 -1.25
C LEU A 104 -10.08 -16.51 -0.56
N GLN A 105 -9.56 -16.04 0.58
CA GLN A 105 -8.68 -16.83 1.45
C GLN A 105 -9.37 -18.13 1.87
N GLY A 106 -10.62 -18.07 2.34
CA GLY A 106 -11.37 -19.26 2.73
C GLY A 106 -11.66 -20.22 1.57
N VAL A 107 -12.01 -19.70 0.38
CA VAL A 107 -12.21 -20.51 -0.83
C VAL A 107 -10.93 -21.23 -1.23
N ARG A 108 -9.77 -20.57 -1.15
CA ARG A 108 -8.47 -21.18 -1.49
C ARG A 108 -8.10 -22.36 -0.58
N HIS A 109 -8.41 -22.26 0.72
CA HIS A 109 -8.05 -23.28 1.71
C HIS A 109 -9.21 -24.22 2.08
N GLY A 110 -10.38 -24.07 1.45
CA GLY A 110 -11.61 -24.82 1.74
C GLY A 110 -12.37 -24.39 3.00
N ARG A 111 -11.71 -23.71 3.93
CA ARG A 111 -12.31 -23.12 5.14
C ARG A 111 -11.53 -21.88 5.57
N LEU A 112 -12.22 -20.87 6.11
CA LEU A 112 -11.61 -19.71 6.74
C LEU A 112 -11.45 -19.97 8.24
N ARG A 113 -10.21 -20.03 8.74
CA ARG A 113 -9.90 -19.90 10.17
C ARG A 113 -9.52 -18.45 10.42
N LEU A 114 -10.36 -17.72 11.12
CA LEU A 114 -10.24 -16.26 11.26
C LEU A 114 -9.39 -15.93 12.49
N GLY A 115 -8.15 -15.48 12.23
CA GLY A 115 -7.29 -14.81 13.18
C GLY A 115 -6.88 -13.41 12.68
N LEU A 116 -6.13 -12.68 13.52
CA LEU A 116 -5.70 -11.30 13.20
C LEU A 116 -4.80 -11.23 11.97
N HIS A 117 -3.95 -12.25 11.76
CA HIS A 117 -3.11 -12.37 10.56
C HIS A 117 -3.94 -12.45 9.27
N ASN A 118 -5.07 -13.17 9.28
CA ASN A 118 -5.96 -13.26 8.10
C ASN A 118 -6.60 -11.91 7.78
N VAL A 119 -7.00 -11.17 8.82
CA VAL A 119 -7.57 -9.82 8.68
C VAL A 119 -6.51 -8.86 8.15
N LEU A 120 -5.29 -8.87 8.69
CA LEU A 120 -4.18 -8.06 8.19
C LEU A 120 -3.85 -8.36 6.72
N ALA A 121 -3.75 -9.64 6.35
CA ALA A 121 -3.54 -10.02 4.95
C ALA A 121 -4.69 -9.54 4.03
N ALA A 122 -5.94 -9.59 4.52
CA ALA A 122 -7.08 -9.07 3.80
C ALA A 122 -7.06 -7.53 3.68
N GLU A 123 -6.56 -6.82 4.69
CA GLU A 123 -6.37 -5.37 4.67
C GLU A 123 -5.23 -4.94 3.75
N PHE A 124 -4.17 -5.76 3.61
CA PHE A 124 -3.14 -5.55 2.58
C PHE A 124 -3.68 -5.71 1.15
N ALA A 125 -4.64 -6.63 0.94
CA ALA A 125 -5.38 -6.68 -0.32
C ALA A 125 -6.31 -5.46 -0.50
N ALA A 126 -6.97 -5.03 0.57
CA ALA A 126 -7.87 -3.88 0.51
C ALA A 126 -7.13 -2.58 0.18
N VAL A 127 -5.95 -2.34 0.77
CA VAL A 127 -5.19 -1.12 0.52
C VAL A 127 -4.69 -1.02 -0.93
N THR A 128 -4.48 -2.14 -1.65
CA THR A 128 -4.16 -2.05 -3.08
C THR A 128 -5.30 -1.37 -3.84
N VAL A 129 -6.54 -1.76 -3.56
CA VAL A 129 -7.73 -1.15 -4.16
C VAL A 129 -7.82 0.33 -3.82
N LEU A 130 -7.57 0.69 -2.56
CA LEU A 130 -7.62 2.09 -2.13
C LEU A 130 -6.57 2.96 -2.84
N ILE A 131 -5.36 2.42 -3.06
CA ILE A 131 -4.31 3.08 -3.85
C ILE A 131 -4.74 3.18 -5.33
N SER A 132 -5.16 2.07 -5.95
CA SER A 132 -5.57 2.00 -7.35
C SER A 132 -6.69 3.00 -7.69
N VAL A 133 -7.67 3.14 -6.80
CA VAL A 133 -8.78 4.08 -6.94
C VAL A 133 -8.32 5.54 -6.95
N GLY A 134 -7.15 5.85 -6.38
CA GLY A 134 -6.52 7.16 -6.47
C GLY A 134 -6.27 7.63 -7.92
N ALA A 135 -6.07 6.72 -8.88
CA ALA A 135 -5.93 7.11 -10.29
C ALA A 135 -7.23 7.65 -10.91
N VAL A 136 -8.39 7.23 -10.39
CA VAL A 136 -9.72 7.53 -10.93
C VAL A 136 -10.61 8.31 -9.97
N LEU A 137 -10.04 8.84 -8.87
CA LEU A 137 -10.75 9.57 -7.83
C LEU A 137 -11.59 10.71 -8.42
N GLY A 138 -12.84 10.85 -7.95
CA GLY A 138 -13.73 11.93 -8.41
C GLY A 138 -14.36 11.72 -9.79
N ARG A 139 -13.98 10.66 -10.52
CA ARG A 139 -14.40 10.42 -11.91
C ARG A 139 -15.22 9.14 -12.11
N THR A 140 -15.38 8.35 -11.06
CA THR A 140 -16.12 7.08 -11.08
C THR A 140 -17.25 7.08 -10.05
N SER A 141 -18.30 6.32 -10.36
CA SER A 141 -19.42 6.06 -9.45
C SER A 141 -19.06 4.97 -8.42
N PRO A 142 -19.77 4.90 -7.28
CA PRO A 142 -19.54 3.84 -6.29
C PRO A 142 -19.64 2.42 -6.87
N CYS A 143 -20.58 2.16 -7.78
CA CYS A 143 -20.70 0.85 -8.42
C CYS A 143 -19.48 0.50 -9.28
N GLN A 144 -18.89 1.47 -9.98
CA GLN A 144 -17.67 1.25 -10.74
C GLN A 144 -16.48 0.99 -9.81
N LEU A 145 -16.42 1.68 -8.67
CA LEU A 145 -15.41 1.43 -7.64
C LEU A 145 -15.53 0.02 -7.05
N LEU A 146 -16.75 -0.46 -6.81
CA LEU A 146 -16.99 -1.85 -6.40
C LEU A 146 -16.51 -2.83 -7.48
N ALA A 147 -16.79 -2.56 -8.75
CA ALA A 147 -16.31 -3.40 -9.85
C ALA A 147 -14.77 -3.46 -9.91
N VAL A 148 -14.09 -2.32 -9.67
CA VAL A 148 -12.62 -2.30 -9.52
C VAL A 148 -12.19 -3.22 -8.38
N ALA A 149 -12.77 -3.09 -7.19
CA ALA A 149 -12.44 -3.92 -6.03
C ALA A 149 -12.63 -5.43 -6.30
N PHE A 150 -13.76 -5.82 -6.90
CA PHE A 150 -14.06 -7.20 -7.20
C PHE A 150 -13.10 -7.83 -8.21
N CYS A 151 -12.62 -7.05 -9.18
CA CYS A 151 -11.63 -7.50 -10.16
C CYS A 151 -10.20 -7.48 -9.61
N GLU A 152 -9.85 -6.45 -8.84
CA GLU A 152 -8.47 -6.22 -8.39
C GLU A 152 -8.05 -7.20 -7.30
N VAL A 153 -8.88 -7.44 -6.28
CA VAL A 153 -8.50 -8.29 -5.14
C VAL A 153 -8.08 -9.71 -5.57
N PRO A 154 -8.81 -10.44 -6.44
CA PRO A 154 -8.34 -11.74 -6.93
C PRO A 154 -7.00 -11.66 -7.68
N VAL A 155 -6.80 -10.61 -8.48
CA VAL A 155 -5.56 -10.40 -9.25
C VAL A 155 -4.39 -10.08 -8.32
N TYR A 156 -4.62 -9.27 -7.28
CA TYR A 156 -3.65 -9.03 -6.22
C TYR A 156 -3.25 -10.33 -5.53
N LEU A 157 -4.22 -11.12 -5.04
CA LEU A 157 -3.92 -12.38 -4.33
C LEU A 157 -3.14 -13.36 -5.20
N ALA A 158 -3.45 -13.44 -6.50
CA ALA A 158 -2.69 -14.25 -7.45
C ALA A 158 -1.26 -13.71 -7.67
N SER A 159 -1.12 -12.39 -7.79
CA SER A 159 0.18 -11.72 -7.93
C SER A 159 1.05 -11.87 -6.69
N GLU A 160 0.50 -11.66 -5.50
CA GLU A 160 1.19 -11.84 -4.23
C GLU A 160 1.65 -13.30 -4.08
N TRP A 161 0.78 -14.27 -4.34
CA TRP A 161 1.15 -15.69 -4.29
C TRP A 161 2.29 -16.01 -5.26
N LEU A 162 2.24 -15.51 -6.50
CA LEU A 162 3.31 -15.69 -7.47
C LEU A 162 4.63 -15.07 -6.98
N VAL A 163 4.60 -13.80 -6.57
CA VAL A 163 5.81 -13.04 -6.21
C VAL A 163 6.44 -13.55 -4.92
N VAL A 164 5.63 -13.71 -3.86
CA VAL A 164 6.15 -14.07 -2.52
C VAL A 164 6.34 -15.57 -2.40
N THR A 165 5.37 -16.38 -2.84
CA THR A 165 5.42 -17.84 -2.62
C THR A 165 6.18 -18.57 -3.71
N GLN A 166 5.95 -18.25 -4.99
CA GLN A 166 6.58 -19.00 -6.09
C GLN A 166 7.98 -18.46 -6.44
N LEU A 167 8.15 -17.14 -6.47
CA LEU A 167 9.44 -16.51 -6.79
C LEU A 167 10.30 -16.24 -5.54
N GLY A 168 9.76 -16.43 -4.34
CA GLY A 168 10.50 -16.25 -3.09
C GLY A 168 10.86 -14.80 -2.76
N VAL A 169 10.25 -13.81 -3.43
CA VAL A 169 10.60 -12.40 -3.24
C VAL A 169 10.20 -11.95 -1.84
N ARG A 170 11.18 -11.45 -1.09
CA ARG A 170 10.96 -10.82 0.22
C ARG A 170 10.52 -9.37 0.03
N ASP A 171 9.30 -9.06 0.41
CA ASP A 171 8.71 -7.73 0.26
C ASP A 171 7.80 -7.36 1.45
N VAL A 172 8.39 -7.25 2.64
CA VAL A 172 7.60 -7.12 3.89
C VAL A 172 6.73 -5.87 3.94
N GLY A 173 7.19 -4.74 3.39
CA GLY A 173 6.38 -3.52 3.32
C GLY A 173 5.49 -3.42 2.08
N GLY A 174 5.46 -4.43 1.21
CA GLY A 174 4.66 -4.41 -0.02
C GLY A 174 5.11 -3.36 -1.04
N THR A 175 6.39 -3.02 -1.09
CA THR A 175 6.94 -2.10 -2.10
C THR A 175 6.57 -2.54 -3.52
N ILE A 176 6.64 -3.84 -3.79
CA ILE A 176 6.33 -4.47 -5.08
C ILE A 176 4.88 -4.95 -5.11
N THR A 177 4.50 -5.79 -4.14
CA THR A 177 3.21 -6.50 -4.15
C THR A 177 2.02 -5.60 -3.88
N ILE A 178 2.18 -4.52 -3.11
CA ILE A 178 1.12 -3.55 -2.81
C ILE A 178 1.28 -2.32 -3.70
N HIS A 179 2.38 -1.58 -3.56
CA HIS A 179 2.49 -0.23 -4.12
C HIS A 179 2.70 -0.23 -5.64
N VAL A 180 3.68 -0.97 -6.16
CA VAL A 180 3.89 -1.09 -7.61
C VAL A 180 2.68 -1.73 -8.27
N PHE A 181 2.19 -2.84 -7.72
CA PHE A 181 0.98 -3.51 -8.22
C PHE A 181 -0.22 -2.56 -8.34
N ALA A 182 -0.62 -1.93 -7.22
CA ALA A 182 -1.79 -1.06 -7.19
C ALA A 182 -1.63 0.17 -8.09
N CYS A 183 -0.43 0.76 -8.10
CA CYS A 183 -0.15 1.89 -8.99
C CYS A 183 -0.47 1.54 -10.45
N TYR A 184 0.10 0.45 -10.95
CA TYR A 184 -0.06 0.11 -12.37
C TYR A 184 -1.42 -0.50 -12.69
N PHE A 185 -2.06 -1.17 -11.72
CA PHE A 185 -3.46 -1.58 -11.87
C PHE A 185 -4.38 -0.36 -11.99
N GLY A 186 -4.30 0.59 -11.06
CA GLY A 186 -5.08 1.83 -11.07
C GLY A 186 -4.86 2.68 -12.31
N LEU A 187 -3.61 2.83 -12.76
CA LEU A 187 -3.30 3.51 -14.03
C LEU A 187 -3.88 2.77 -15.24
N GLY A 188 -3.87 1.43 -15.23
CA GLY A 188 -4.54 0.61 -16.23
C GLY A 188 -6.05 0.86 -16.28
N VAL A 189 -6.71 0.91 -15.12
CA VAL A 189 -8.14 1.26 -15.01
C VAL A 189 -8.41 2.68 -15.53
N SER A 190 -7.60 3.66 -15.12
CA SER A 190 -7.71 5.04 -15.62
C SER A 190 -7.56 5.11 -17.13
N LYS A 191 -6.60 4.36 -17.70
CA LYS A 191 -6.39 4.31 -19.14
C LYS A 191 -7.56 3.66 -19.87
N ALA A 192 -8.11 2.57 -19.33
CA ALA A 192 -9.24 1.88 -19.93
C ALA A 192 -10.52 2.75 -19.95
N LEU A 193 -10.77 3.50 -18.88
CA LEU A 193 -11.97 4.33 -18.74
C LEU A 193 -11.86 5.70 -19.44
N PHE A 194 -10.68 6.31 -19.40
CA PHE A 194 -10.50 7.71 -19.78
C PHE A 194 -9.41 7.94 -20.84
N GLY A 195 -8.83 6.88 -21.40
CA GLY A 195 -7.67 6.96 -22.29
C GLY A 195 -7.88 7.67 -23.63
N THR A 196 -9.13 7.96 -23.99
CA THR A 196 -9.51 8.76 -25.16
C THR A 196 -9.78 10.23 -24.80
N GLU A 197 -9.93 10.55 -23.52
CA GLU A 197 -10.22 11.91 -23.07
C GLU A 197 -8.95 12.74 -22.96
N ARG A 198 -8.90 13.84 -23.72
CA ARG A 198 -7.88 14.88 -23.59
C ARG A 198 -8.54 16.16 -23.09
N ARG A 199 -8.97 16.14 -21.83
CA ARG A 199 -9.60 17.30 -21.20
C ARG A 199 -8.57 18.08 -20.38
N PRO A 200 -8.64 19.42 -20.39
CA PRO A 200 -7.86 20.23 -19.47
C PRO A 200 -8.32 19.95 -18.02
N ALA A 201 -7.44 20.18 -17.05
CA ALA A 201 -7.77 20.06 -15.64
C ALA A 201 -9.00 20.90 -15.29
N HIS A 202 -9.98 20.30 -14.61
CA HIS A 202 -11.20 21.00 -14.24
C HIS A 202 -10.93 21.87 -12.99
N PRO A 203 -11.47 23.09 -12.85
CA PRO A 203 -11.28 23.92 -11.65
C PRO A 203 -11.74 23.30 -10.31
N LYS A 204 -12.41 22.14 -10.36
CA LYS A 204 -12.86 21.38 -9.18
C LYS A 204 -11.83 20.33 -8.73
N GLU A 205 -10.84 20.08 -9.58
CA GLU A 205 -9.67 19.23 -9.32
C GLU A 205 -8.55 20.02 -8.63
N THR A 206 -8.70 21.35 -8.51
CA THR A 206 -7.77 22.21 -7.79
C THR A 206 -8.05 22.17 -6.28
N PRO A 207 -7.05 21.86 -5.44
CA PRO A 207 -7.18 21.92 -3.99
C PRO A 207 -7.47 23.35 -3.48
N THR A 208 -7.94 23.43 -2.24
CA THR A 208 -8.09 24.67 -1.48
C THR A 208 -7.29 24.56 -0.18
N PRO A 209 -6.90 25.67 0.47
CA PRO A 209 -6.17 25.59 1.74
C PRO A 209 -6.85 24.73 2.80
N ARG A 210 -8.19 24.74 2.85
CA ARG A 210 -8.98 23.92 3.79
C ARG A 210 -8.94 22.44 3.45
N SER A 211 -9.07 22.08 2.17
CA SER A 211 -9.03 20.67 1.74
C SER A 211 -7.60 20.12 1.81
N ASP A 212 -6.59 20.94 1.54
CA ASP A 212 -5.19 20.59 1.70
C ASP A 212 -4.80 20.36 3.16
N LEU A 213 -5.31 21.18 4.09
CA LEU A 213 -5.09 20.97 5.51
C LEU A 213 -5.64 19.62 5.96
N LEU A 214 -6.84 19.26 5.50
CA LEU A 214 -7.44 17.96 5.79
C LEU A 214 -6.61 16.80 5.22
N ALA A 215 -6.14 16.93 3.98
CA ALA A 215 -5.25 15.95 3.36
C ALA A 215 -3.89 15.83 4.06
N LEU A 216 -3.36 16.94 4.58
CA LEU A 216 -2.12 16.94 5.35
C LEU A 216 -2.29 16.23 6.70
N VAL A 217 -3.45 16.36 7.36
CA VAL A 217 -3.75 15.55 8.56
C VAL A 217 -3.74 14.05 8.22
N GLY A 218 -4.36 13.65 7.10
CA GLY A 218 -4.28 12.28 6.60
C GLY A 218 -2.85 11.81 6.34
N THR A 219 -2.04 12.68 5.75
CA THR A 219 -0.60 12.44 5.51
C THR A 219 0.15 12.17 6.81
N LEU A 220 -0.04 13.00 7.84
CA LEU A 220 0.65 12.84 9.11
C LEU A 220 0.27 11.53 9.81
N ILE A 221 -1.01 11.15 9.75
CA ILE A 221 -1.49 9.86 10.27
C ILE A 221 -0.79 8.70 9.55
N LEU A 222 -0.75 8.74 8.21
CA LEU A 222 -0.05 7.73 7.42
C LEU A 222 1.44 7.69 7.80
N TRP A 223 2.10 8.84 7.88
CA TRP A 223 3.52 8.94 8.20
C TRP A 223 3.87 8.34 9.57
N VAL A 224 3.06 8.66 10.61
CA VAL A 224 3.29 8.20 11.99
C VAL A 224 3.16 6.69 12.11
N PHE A 225 2.16 6.10 11.46
CA PHE A 225 1.84 4.67 11.61
C PHE A 225 2.47 3.78 10.54
N TRP A 226 3.11 4.35 9.52
CA TRP A 226 3.79 3.59 8.46
C TRP A 226 4.81 2.55 8.96
N PRO A 227 5.63 2.83 10.01
CA PRO A 227 6.51 1.81 10.58
C PRO A 227 5.74 0.55 11.02
N SER A 228 4.55 0.70 11.59
CA SER A 228 3.69 -0.43 11.98
C SER A 228 3.17 -1.19 10.76
N PHE A 229 2.77 -0.49 9.69
CA PHE A 229 2.35 -1.11 8.43
C PHE A 229 3.43 -2.02 7.84
N VAL A 230 4.68 -1.58 7.83
CA VAL A 230 5.82 -2.35 7.29
C VAL A 230 6.28 -3.45 8.25
N ALA A 231 6.14 -3.24 9.55
CA ALA A 231 6.63 -4.15 10.58
C ALA A 231 5.63 -5.25 10.97
N ALA A 232 4.32 -5.06 10.73
CA ALA A 232 3.28 -6.04 11.05
C ALA A 232 3.49 -7.43 10.42
N PRO A 233 3.92 -7.58 9.15
CA PRO A 233 4.17 -8.89 8.55
C PRO A 233 5.56 -9.46 8.89
N CYS A 234 6.40 -8.71 9.60
CA CYS A 234 7.74 -9.17 9.97
C CYS A 234 7.67 -10.16 11.14
N GLN A 235 8.62 -11.09 11.17
CA GLN A 235 8.80 -11.95 12.33
C GLN A 235 9.17 -11.10 13.57
N PRO A 236 8.50 -11.33 14.73
CA PRO A 236 8.81 -10.61 15.96
C PRO A 236 10.29 -10.69 16.34
N GLY A 237 10.80 -9.62 16.96
CA GLY A 237 12.20 -9.48 17.35
C GLY A 237 13.00 -8.66 16.34
N ASP A 238 14.19 -9.14 15.97
CA ASP A 238 15.19 -8.38 15.21
C ASP A 238 14.71 -7.89 13.84
N ALA A 239 13.96 -8.71 13.09
CA ALA A 239 13.46 -8.34 11.77
C ALA A 239 12.43 -7.22 11.87
N GLN A 240 11.46 -7.34 12.77
CA GLN A 240 10.46 -6.33 13.05
C GLN A 240 11.08 -5.03 13.57
N HIS A 241 12.05 -5.11 14.49
CA HIS A 241 12.75 -3.94 15.00
C HIS A 241 13.53 -3.20 13.90
N ARG A 242 14.23 -3.92 13.02
CA ARG A 242 14.89 -3.32 11.84
C ARG A 242 13.88 -2.68 10.90
N ALA A 243 12.76 -3.34 10.63
CA ALA A 243 11.70 -2.80 9.78
C ALA A 243 11.19 -1.46 10.29
N ILE A 244 10.96 -1.33 11.59
CA ILE A 244 10.56 -0.07 12.23
C ILE A 244 11.63 1.01 12.02
N LEU A 245 12.89 0.73 12.37
CA LEU A 245 13.96 1.73 12.33
C LEU A 245 14.29 2.18 10.90
N ASN A 246 14.41 1.24 9.96
CA ASN A 246 14.70 1.56 8.57
C ASN A 246 13.57 2.37 7.93
N THR A 247 12.31 2.00 8.23
CA THR A 247 11.14 2.73 7.73
C THR A 247 11.09 4.15 8.29
N PHE A 248 11.30 4.31 9.59
CA PHE A 248 11.34 5.62 10.25
C PHE A 248 12.43 6.53 9.67
N LEU A 249 13.65 6.01 9.49
CA LEU A 249 14.76 6.78 8.91
C LEU A 249 14.48 7.19 7.46
N ALA A 250 13.95 6.28 6.64
CA ALA A 250 13.61 6.59 5.25
C ALA A 250 12.51 7.67 5.15
N LEU A 251 11.47 7.57 5.98
CA LEU A 251 10.39 8.57 6.06
C LEU A 251 10.87 9.92 6.58
N SER A 252 11.75 9.93 7.58
CA SER A 252 12.34 11.15 8.14
C SER A 252 13.21 11.88 7.12
N ALA A 253 14.13 11.16 6.46
CA ALA A 253 14.93 11.72 5.37
C ALA A 253 14.05 12.21 4.21
N GLY A 254 13.01 11.45 3.87
CA GLY A 254 12.06 11.82 2.83
C GLY A 254 11.29 13.10 3.14
N ALA A 255 10.81 13.28 4.37
CA ALA A 255 10.12 14.48 4.82
C ALA A 255 11.01 15.73 4.72
N VAL A 256 12.25 15.67 5.23
CA VAL A 256 13.21 16.78 5.12
C VAL A 256 13.52 17.10 3.66
N THR A 257 13.79 16.07 2.86
CA THR A 257 14.09 16.22 1.43
C THR A 257 12.92 16.83 0.66
N THR A 258 11.70 16.46 1.02
CA THR A 258 10.47 17.03 0.45
C THR A 258 10.36 18.52 0.70
N VAL A 259 10.65 18.99 1.92
CA VAL A 259 10.64 20.43 2.24
C VAL A 259 11.68 21.17 1.40
N VAL A 260 12.91 20.66 1.36
CA VAL A 260 14.01 21.27 0.60
C VAL A 260 13.68 21.32 -0.89
N ALA A 261 13.32 20.18 -1.49
CA ALA A 261 13.01 20.09 -2.91
C ALA A 261 11.76 20.89 -3.29
N SER A 262 10.73 20.93 -2.43
CA SER A 262 9.53 21.75 -2.66
C SER A 262 9.90 23.24 -2.72
N SER A 263 10.71 23.73 -1.76
CA SER A 263 11.18 25.11 -1.75
C SER A 263 12.01 25.47 -2.99
N LEU A 264 12.83 24.53 -3.49
CA LEU A 264 13.65 24.74 -4.69
C LEU A 264 12.83 24.69 -6.00
N LEU A 265 11.77 23.87 -6.06
CA LEU A 265 10.96 23.68 -7.25
C LEU A 265 9.86 24.74 -7.41
N GLU A 266 9.38 25.30 -6.30
CA GLU A 266 8.35 26.33 -6.28
C GLU A 266 8.91 27.74 -6.33
N SER A 267 8.17 28.65 -6.98
CA SER A 267 8.62 30.04 -7.13
C SER A 267 8.63 30.78 -5.79
N GLY A 268 9.73 31.49 -5.53
CA GLY A 268 9.90 32.29 -4.32
C GLY A 268 10.09 31.47 -3.04
N GLY A 269 10.55 30.22 -3.13
CA GLY A 269 10.91 29.40 -1.97
C GLY A 269 9.70 28.84 -1.20
N LYS A 270 8.49 28.95 -1.74
CA LYS A 270 7.25 28.51 -1.09
C LYS A 270 7.16 26.99 -1.00
N LEU A 271 6.36 26.49 -0.06
CA LEU A 271 6.09 25.06 0.06
C LEU A 271 4.74 24.74 -0.58
N SER A 272 4.75 23.78 -1.51
CA SER A 272 3.53 23.14 -2.02
C SER A 272 3.02 22.11 -1.02
N LEU A 273 1.75 22.21 -0.62
CA LEU A 273 1.10 21.24 0.26
C LEU A 273 0.97 19.87 -0.41
N GLY A 274 0.73 19.82 -1.73
CA GLY A 274 0.72 18.57 -2.48
C GLY A 274 2.07 17.84 -2.46
N HIS A 275 3.18 18.59 -2.49
CA HIS A 275 4.51 17.99 -2.30
C HIS A 275 4.65 17.40 -0.90
N LEU A 276 4.24 18.13 0.15
CA LEU A 276 4.31 17.63 1.53
C LEU A 276 3.43 16.39 1.74
N GLN A 277 2.20 16.41 1.20
CA GLN A 277 1.23 15.33 1.33
C GLN A 277 1.72 14.00 0.75
N ASN A 278 2.53 14.05 -0.32
CA ASN A 278 2.96 12.85 -1.03
C ASN A 278 4.46 12.56 -0.86
N GLY A 279 5.32 13.55 -1.08
CA GLY A 279 6.77 13.39 -1.00
C GLY A 279 7.25 12.87 0.34
N SER A 280 6.62 13.30 1.45
CA SER A 280 7.00 12.88 2.80
C SER A 280 6.74 11.39 3.08
N LEU A 281 5.90 10.75 2.28
CA LEU A 281 5.50 9.34 2.40
C LEU A 281 6.32 8.41 1.48
N ALA A 282 6.98 8.97 0.45
CA ALA A 282 7.68 8.20 -0.59
C ALA A 282 8.78 7.26 -0.03
N GLY A 283 9.45 7.68 1.04
CA GLY A 283 10.46 6.85 1.73
C GLY A 283 9.87 5.56 2.31
N GLY A 284 8.65 5.62 2.85
CA GLY A 284 7.94 4.46 3.39
C GLY A 284 7.54 3.47 2.30
N VAL A 285 7.19 3.95 1.11
CA VAL A 285 6.92 3.10 -0.05
C VAL A 285 8.19 2.39 -0.52
N ALA A 286 9.30 3.13 -0.67
CA ALA A 286 10.52 2.60 -1.27
C ALA A 286 11.26 1.61 -0.35
N ILE A 287 11.22 1.80 0.96
CA ILE A 287 11.98 0.99 1.92
C ILE A 287 11.37 -0.38 2.18
N GLY A 288 10.09 -0.61 1.88
CA GLY A 288 9.34 -1.81 2.26
C GLY A 288 10.00 -3.14 1.89
N ALA A 289 10.58 -3.28 0.69
CA ALA A 289 11.29 -4.49 0.25
C ALA A 289 12.64 -4.72 0.95
N LEU A 290 13.15 -3.72 1.66
CA LEU A 290 14.45 -3.71 2.34
C LEU A 290 14.33 -3.53 3.86
N ALA A 291 13.12 -3.28 4.38
CA ALA A 291 12.94 -2.74 5.71
C ALA A 291 13.50 -3.67 6.80
N ASP A 292 13.32 -4.98 6.66
CA ASP A 292 13.76 -5.99 7.62
C ASP A 292 15.17 -6.56 7.33
N VAL A 293 15.81 -6.09 6.26
CA VAL A 293 17.17 -6.44 5.84
C VAL A 293 18.19 -5.59 6.61
N PRO A 294 19.35 -6.14 7.02
CA PRO A 294 20.40 -5.39 7.71
C PRO A 294 21.19 -4.47 6.76
N ILE A 295 20.51 -3.51 6.14
CA ILE A 295 21.15 -2.42 5.39
C ILE A 295 21.74 -1.38 6.35
N THR A 296 22.67 -0.56 5.87
CA THR A 296 23.21 0.53 6.69
C THR A 296 22.16 1.63 6.89
N LEU A 297 22.21 2.31 8.05
CA LEU A 297 21.30 3.42 8.35
C LEU A 297 21.41 4.55 7.31
N ALA A 298 22.62 4.76 6.76
CA ALA A 298 22.85 5.70 5.67
C ALA A 298 22.12 5.30 4.38
N ALA A 299 22.02 4.01 4.07
CA ALA A 299 21.25 3.53 2.92
C ALA A 299 19.75 3.80 3.09
N SER A 300 19.20 3.62 4.30
CA SER A 300 17.81 3.94 4.62
C SER A 300 17.52 5.43 4.43
N LEU A 301 18.39 6.31 4.94
CA LEU A 301 18.29 7.76 4.74
C LEU A 301 18.39 8.14 3.24
N ALA A 302 19.37 7.57 2.52
CA ALA A 302 19.58 7.87 1.11
C ALA A 302 18.40 7.43 0.22
N LEU A 303 17.84 6.25 0.46
CA LEU A 303 16.66 5.76 -0.25
C LEU A 303 15.44 6.64 0.03
N GLY A 304 15.25 7.04 1.29
CA GLY A 304 14.25 8.03 1.70
C GLY A 304 14.36 9.34 0.92
N SER A 305 15.53 9.97 0.94
CA SER A 305 15.78 11.22 0.20
C SER A 305 15.56 11.08 -1.31
N LEU A 306 16.11 10.03 -1.93
CA LEU A 306 16.01 9.82 -3.37
C LEU A 306 14.56 9.56 -3.80
N SER A 307 13.82 8.75 -3.05
CA SER A 307 12.42 8.45 -3.34
C SER A 307 11.51 9.70 -3.27
N SER A 308 11.70 10.56 -2.27
CA SER A 308 10.97 11.83 -2.17
C SER A 308 11.31 12.78 -3.30
N LEU A 309 12.58 12.89 -3.69
CA LEU A 309 12.99 13.70 -4.84
C LEU A 309 12.34 13.19 -6.13
N VAL A 310 12.40 11.88 -6.38
CA VAL A 310 11.77 11.25 -7.54
C VAL A 310 10.25 11.46 -7.55
N CYS A 311 9.59 11.36 -6.40
CA CYS A 311 8.17 11.65 -6.25
C CYS A 311 7.83 13.09 -6.69
N LEU A 312 8.55 14.09 -6.17
CA LEU A 312 8.32 15.50 -6.51
C LEU A 312 8.61 15.81 -7.99
N LEU A 313 9.70 15.25 -8.53
CA LEU A 313 10.00 15.36 -9.97
C LEU A 313 8.91 14.69 -10.82
N GLY A 314 8.34 13.59 -10.34
CA GLY A 314 7.18 12.93 -10.93
C GLY A 314 5.97 13.87 -11.02
N PHE A 315 5.59 14.51 -9.91
CA PHE A 315 4.51 15.49 -9.89
C PHE A 315 4.78 16.67 -10.83
N ARG A 316 6.00 17.20 -10.81
CA ARG A 316 6.35 18.40 -11.58
C ARG A 316 6.42 18.15 -13.09
N PHE A 317 6.98 17.02 -13.50
CA PHE A 317 7.33 16.78 -14.91
C PHE A 317 6.58 15.59 -15.51
N LEU A 318 6.48 14.48 -14.79
CA LEU A 318 5.98 13.22 -15.33
C LEU A 318 4.45 13.19 -15.41
N THR A 319 3.73 13.58 -14.35
CA THR A 319 2.26 13.65 -14.39
C THR A 319 1.76 14.53 -15.55
N PRO A 320 2.26 15.77 -15.75
CA PRO A 320 1.86 16.58 -16.91
C PRO A 320 2.25 15.97 -18.25
N PHE A 321 3.35 15.21 -18.32
CA PHE A 321 3.78 14.52 -19.53
C PHE A 321 2.83 13.35 -19.87
N LEU A 322 2.55 12.47 -18.90
CA LEU A 322 1.66 11.32 -19.05
C LEU A 322 0.25 11.76 -19.48
N ALA A 323 -0.29 12.80 -18.84
CA ALA A 323 -1.60 13.34 -19.18
C ALA A 323 -1.63 13.89 -20.63
N ARG A 324 -0.63 14.69 -21.03
CA ARG A 324 -0.63 15.37 -22.35
C ARG A 324 -0.27 14.43 -23.51
N ARG A 325 0.69 13.53 -23.31
CA ARG A 325 1.28 12.72 -24.39
C ARG A 325 0.67 11.33 -24.47
N LEU A 326 0.31 10.74 -23.33
CA LEU A 326 -0.22 9.39 -23.27
C LEU A 326 -1.71 9.35 -22.96
N ALA A 327 -2.37 10.50 -22.69
CA ALA A 327 -3.76 10.53 -22.20
C ALA A 327 -3.95 9.54 -21.05
N LEU A 328 -3.04 9.61 -20.07
CA LEU A 328 -3.07 8.83 -18.85
C LEU A 328 -3.28 9.80 -17.69
N HIS A 329 -4.47 9.75 -17.10
CA HIS A 329 -4.87 10.63 -16.01
C HIS A 329 -4.59 9.95 -14.67
N ASP A 330 -3.98 10.68 -13.76
CA ASP A 330 -3.65 10.19 -12.42
C ASP A 330 -4.05 11.28 -11.42
N GLN A 331 -5.21 11.10 -10.77
CA GLN A 331 -5.84 12.15 -9.97
C GLN A 331 -5.07 12.41 -8.67
N CYS A 332 -4.67 11.35 -7.97
CA CYS A 332 -3.88 11.48 -6.75
C CYS A 332 -2.37 11.51 -6.98
N GLY A 333 -1.91 11.28 -8.23
CA GLY A 333 -0.48 11.13 -8.50
C GLY A 333 0.07 9.83 -7.92
N ILE A 334 -0.70 8.75 -7.96
CA ILE A 334 -0.30 7.43 -7.41
C ILE A 334 0.94 6.90 -8.13
N HIS A 335 1.19 7.30 -9.37
CA HIS A 335 2.45 6.99 -10.05
C HIS A 335 3.66 7.61 -9.33
N ASN A 336 3.52 8.84 -8.84
CA ASN A 336 4.62 9.57 -8.23
C ASN A 336 4.91 9.11 -6.82
N LEU A 337 3.88 8.74 -6.05
CA LEU A 337 4.03 8.27 -4.68
C LEU A 337 4.26 6.75 -4.59
N HIS A 338 3.48 5.95 -5.32
CA HIS A 338 3.53 4.49 -5.20
C HIS A 338 4.38 3.85 -6.28
N GLY A 339 4.20 4.27 -7.54
CA GLY A 339 4.91 3.68 -8.69
C GLY A 339 6.41 3.93 -8.69
N LEU A 340 6.84 5.19 -8.81
CA LEU A 340 8.26 5.53 -8.94
C LEU A 340 9.08 5.17 -7.68
N PRO A 341 8.64 5.51 -6.45
CA PRO A 341 9.32 5.08 -5.23
C PRO A 341 9.33 3.57 -5.08
N GLY A 342 8.24 2.89 -5.46
CA GLY A 342 8.14 1.43 -5.45
C GLY A 342 9.16 0.77 -6.38
N ILE A 343 9.28 1.24 -7.63
CA ILE A 343 10.30 0.77 -8.58
C ILE A 343 11.70 1.03 -8.03
N LEU A 344 11.96 2.22 -7.49
CA LEU A 344 13.25 2.55 -6.91
C LEU A 344 13.61 1.60 -5.75
N GLY A 345 12.65 1.31 -4.87
CA GLY A 345 12.79 0.35 -3.78
C GLY A 345 13.07 -1.07 -4.26
N ALA A 346 12.36 -1.52 -5.29
CA ALA A 346 12.57 -2.82 -5.92
C ALA A 346 13.97 -2.95 -6.55
N VAL A 347 14.46 -1.90 -7.22
CA VAL A 347 15.84 -1.88 -7.74
C VAL A 347 16.85 -1.87 -6.61
N ALA A 348 16.62 -1.09 -5.56
CA ALA A 348 17.48 -1.03 -4.39
C ALA A 348 17.59 -2.39 -3.69
N SER A 349 16.50 -3.16 -3.61
CA SER A 349 16.51 -4.50 -3.01
C SER A 349 17.38 -5.49 -3.81
N VAL A 350 17.29 -5.45 -5.14
CA VAL A 350 18.19 -6.23 -6.02
C VAL A 350 19.65 -5.84 -5.79
N VAL A 351 19.96 -4.54 -5.72
CA VAL A 351 21.33 -4.06 -5.47
C VAL A 351 21.85 -4.55 -4.11
N ALA A 352 21.04 -4.47 -3.05
CA ALA A 352 21.43 -4.92 -1.72
C ALA A 352 21.79 -6.41 -1.70
N VAL A 353 21.00 -7.26 -2.37
CA VAL A 353 21.28 -8.70 -2.50
C VAL A 353 22.59 -8.94 -3.26
N LEU A 354 22.82 -8.21 -4.35
CA LEU A 354 24.05 -8.35 -5.15
C LEU A 354 25.30 -7.90 -4.39
N VAL A 355 25.21 -6.85 -3.58
CA VAL A 355 26.32 -6.38 -2.73
C VAL A 355 26.60 -7.40 -1.63
N ALA A 356 25.58 -7.86 -0.90
CA ALA A 356 25.74 -8.86 0.15
C ALA A 356 26.38 -10.17 -0.38
N SER A 357 25.97 -10.61 -1.58
CA SER A 357 26.53 -11.79 -2.24
C SER A 357 28.03 -11.66 -2.55
N LYS A 358 28.51 -10.45 -2.87
CA LYS A 358 29.93 -10.19 -3.11
C LYS A 358 30.74 -10.25 -1.82
N ASP A 359 30.20 -9.70 -0.74
CA ASP A 359 30.87 -9.73 0.57
C ASP A 359 30.99 -11.16 1.10
N THR A 360 29.96 -11.99 0.94
CA THR A 360 30.05 -13.42 1.30
C THR A 360 31.11 -14.15 0.48
N LYS A 361 31.14 -13.96 -0.84
CA LYS A 361 32.17 -14.57 -1.71
C LYS A 361 33.57 -14.09 -1.37
N ARG A 362 33.75 -12.80 -1.06
CA ARG A 362 35.03 -12.22 -0.66
C ARG A 362 35.49 -12.76 0.69
N CYS A 363 34.57 -12.94 1.64
CA CYS A 363 34.83 -13.55 2.94
C CYS A 363 35.20 -15.04 2.80
N GLN A 364 34.55 -15.78 1.91
CA GLN A 364 34.91 -17.17 1.58
C GLN A 364 36.26 -17.28 0.87
N LEU A 365 36.60 -16.33 0.00
CA LEU A 365 37.92 -16.26 -0.66
C LEU A 365 39.04 -15.82 0.31
N SER A 366 38.73 -15.04 1.34
CA SER A 366 39.69 -14.72 2.42
C SER A 366 39.80 -15.80 3.49
N HIS A 367 38.77 -16.66 3.62
CA HIS A 367 38.74 -17.84 4.50
C HIS A 367 38.95 -19.16 3.75
N ALA A 368 39.89 -19.18 2.81
CA ALA A 368 40.52 -20.43 2.34
C ALA A 368 41.46 -21.04 3.40
N ASP A 369 41.04 -21.00 4.67
CA ASP A 369 41.48 -21.86 5.77
C ASP A 369 40.23 -22.10 6.64
N GLY A 370 39.84 -23.37 6.74
CA GLY A 370 38.45 -23.79 6.91
C GLY A 370 37.77 -23.41 8.23
N SER A 371 36.56 -22.85 8.13
CA SER A 371 35.32 -23.37 8.75
C SER A 371 34.15 -22.38 8.64
N GLY A 372 33.10 -22.83 7.95
CA GLY A 372 31.67 -22.55 8.15
C GLY A 372 31.16 -21.16 8.54
N VAL A 373 30.54 -20.45 7.58
CA VAL A 373 29.34 -19.62 7.83
C VAL A 373 28.45 -19.65 6.58
N GLY A 374 27.39 -20.46 6.61
CA GLY A 374 26.36 -20.53 5.56
C GLY A 374 25.03 -20.08 6.14
N GLY A 375 24.51 -18.94 5.68
CA GLY A 375 23.22 -18.41 6.17
C GLY A 375 22.56 -17.35 5.31
N LEU A 376 23.06 -17.03 4.10
CA LEU A 376 22.52 -15.94 3.29
C LEU A 376 22.25 -16.33 1.83
N LEU A 377 22.02 -17.61 1.56
CA LEU A 377 21.82 -18.09 0.19
C LEU A 377 20.61 -19.01 0.11
N LEU A 378 19.41 -18.42 0.12
CA LEU A 378 18.21 -19.11 -0.37
C LEU A 378 17.09 -18.11 -0.66
N VAL A 379 17.26 -17.30 -1.70
CA VAL A 379 16.13 -16.56 -2.33
C VAL A 379 16.18 -16.54 -3.87
N LEU A 380 17.24 -16.99 -4.54
CA LEU A 380 17.21 -17.12 -6.02
C LEU A 380 18.00 -18.34 -6.48
N GLY A 381 17.44 -19.53 -6.22
CA GLY A 381 17.86 -20.81 -6.79
C GLY A 381 16.64 -21.53 -7.35
#